data_AF-M9M2F7-F1
#
_entry.id   AF-M9M2F7-F1
#
_cell.length_a   1.000
_cell.length_b   1.000
_cell.length_c   1.000
_cell.angle_alpha   90.00
_cell.angle_beta   90.00
_cell.angle_gamma   90.00
#
_symmetry.space_group_name_H-M   'P 1'
#
loop_
_entity.id
_entity.type
_entity.pdbx_description
1 polymer ?
#
loop_
_entity_poly.entity_id
_entity_poly.type
_entity_poly.pdbx_seq_one_letter_code
_entity_poly.pdbx_strand_id
1 'polypeptide(L)'
;MHKIRTRMDIYDEMIDICEQYLLEVKNSEWQESTFFNFSVKWDRLKELIPSNEIGARSDKEREQEVIRCQTLMNLYQSIMDQMEIQLSRLGSEMKGARQSKRIINAYQGMGRIDQIAFYFDEKK
;
A
#
# COMPACT_ATOMS: atom_id res chain seq x y z
N MET A 1 -20.85 22.88 -19.38
CA MET A 1 -21.70 22.52 -18.23
C MET A 1 -20.88 21.60 -17.32
N HIS A 2 -20.28 22.12 -16.25
CA HIS A 2 -19.62 21.26 -15.25
C HIS A 2 -20.71 20.58 -14.41
N LYS A 3 -20.81 19.25 -14.52
CA LYS A 3 -21.66 18.44 -13.64
C LYS A 3 -21.21 18.69 -12.21
N ILE A 4 -22.11 19.16 -11.34
CA ILE A 4 -21.82 19.28 -9.91
C ILE A 4 -21.55 17.86 -9.41
N ARG A 5 -20.29 17.57 -9.05
CA ARG A 5 -19.92 16.27 -8.47
C ARG A 5 -20.63 16.11 -7.13
N THR A 6 -21.35 15.02 -6.97
CA THR A 6 -21.99 14.66 -5.71
C THR A 6 -20.98 13.98 -4.79
N ARG A 7 -21.26 13.96 -3.49
CA ARG A 7 -20.45 13.23 -2.51
C ARG A 7 -20.38 11.73 -2.81
N MET A 8 -21.46 11.15 -3.35
CA MET A 8 -21.48 9.75 -3.78
C MET A 8 -20.50 9.51 -4.93
N ASP A 9 -20.42 10.42 -5.92
CA ASP A 9 -19.46 10.31 -7.02
C ASP A 9 -18.01 10.33 -6.49
N ILE A 10 -17.74 11.10 -5.43
CA ILE A 10 -16.42 11.16 -4.80
C ILE A 10 -16.11 9.83 -4.11
N TYR A 11 -17.06 9.25 -3.39
CA TYR A 11 -16.87 7.95 -2.73
C TYR A 11 -16.66 6.82 -3.73
N ASP A 12 -17.40 6.81 -4.84
CA ASP A 12 -17.20 5.83 -5.90
C ASP A 12 -15.78 5.96 -6.49
N GLU A 13 -15.30 7.19 -6.74
CA GLU A 13 -13.92 7.42 -7.20
C GLU A 13 -12.87 7.00 -6.14
N MET A 14 -13.15 7.20 -4.85
CA MET A 14 -12.28 6.73 -3.76
C MET A 14 -12.20 5.20 -3.70
N ILE A 15 -13.33 4.51 -3.95
CA ILE A 15 -13.37 3.04 -4.04
C ILE A 15 -12.53 2.58 -5.23
N ASP A 16 -12.74 3.18 -6.41
CA ASP A 16 -12.02 2.83 -7.64
C ASP A 16 -10.49 2.94 -7.46
N ILE A 17 -9.98 4.01 -6.86
CA ILE A 17 -8.53 4.17 -6.66
C ILE A 17 -7.97 3.17 -5.64
N CYS A 18 -8.75 2.78 -4.63
CA CYS A 18 -8.36 1.75 -3.66
C CYS A 18 -8.28 0.38 -4.31
N GLU A 19 -9.28 0.01 -5.12
CA GLU A 19 -9.31 -1.25 -5.85
C GLU A 19 -8.16 -1.32 -6.87
N GLN A 20 -7.94 -0.24 -7.62
CA GLN A 20 -6.83 -0.13 -8.56
C GLN A 20 -5.48 -0.32 -7.85
N TYR A 21 -5.26 0.37 -6.74
CA TYR A 21 -4.02 0.25 -5.98
C TYR A 21 -3.80 -1.17 -5.45
N LEU A 22 -4.83 -1.81 -4.91
CA LEU A 22 -4.75 -3.21 -4.46
C LEU A 22 -4.41 -4.16 -5.61
N LEU A 23 -4.94 -3.92 -6.81
CA LEU A 23 -4.68 -4.74 -7.99
C LEU A 23 -3.24 -4.56 -8.50
N GLU A 24 -2.72 -3.33 -8.46
CA GLU A 24 -1.33 -3.03 -8.81
C GLU A 24 -0.34 -3.67 -7.81
N VAL A 25 -0.61 -3.56 -6.51
CA VAL A 25 0.28 -4.11 -5.46
C VAL A 25 0.20 -5.64 -5.36
N LYS A 26 -0.94 -6.26 -5.67
CA LYS A 26 -1.08 -7.73 -5.65
C LYS A 26 -0.21 -8.42 -6.69
N ASN A 27 0.07 -7.76 -7.81
CA ASN A 27 0.73 -8.34 -8.98
C ASN A 27 2.20 -7.90 -9.14
N SER A 28 2.74 -7.09 -8.23
CA SER A 28 4.08 -6.48 -8.39
C SER A 28 4.83 -6.39 -7.06
N GLU A 29 6.17 -6.31 -7.14
CA GLU A 29 6.99 -5.89 -6.01
C GLU A 29 6.60 -4.48 -5.56
N TRP A 30 6.88 -4.14 -4.30
CA TRP A 30 6.56 -2.82 -3.76
C TRP A 30 7.18 -1.70 -4.60
N GLN A 31 6.33 -0.77 -5.05
CA GLN A 31 6.76 0.41 -5.79
C GLN A 31 6.34 1.69 -5.07
N GLU A 32 7.32 2.44 -4.59
CA GLU A 32 7.11 3.70 -3.86
C GLU A 32 6.33 4.73 -4.69
N SER A 33 6.59 4.79 -6.00
CA SER A 33 5.86 5.67 -6.93
C SER A 33 4.37 5.35 -7.00
N THR A 34 4.01 4.07 -6.94
CA THR A 34 2.62 3.61 -7.00
C THR A 34 1.86 4.02 -5.75
N PHE A 35 2.47 3.83 -4.59
CA PHE A 35 1.90 4.29 -3.32
C PHE A 35 1.80 5.82 -3.25
N PHE A 36 2.84 6.54 -3.68
CA PHE A 36 2.82 8.00 -3.72
C PHE A 36 1.68 8.53 -4.61
N ASN A 37 1.52 7.97 -5.81
CA ASN A 37 0.44 8.34 -6.73
C ASN A 37 -0.95 8.07 -6.14
N PHE A 38 -1.12 6.94 -5.44
CA PHE A 38 -2.34 6.61 -4.71
C PHE A 38 -2.62 7.66 -3.62
N SER A 39 -1.63 7.96 -2.77
CA SER A 39 -1.78 8.92 -1.66
C SER A 39 -2.19 10.30 -2.15
N VAL A 40 -1.54 10.81 -3.22
CA VAL A 40 -1.88 12.12 -3.81
C VAL A 40 -3.31 12.16 -4.31
N LYS A 41 -3.77 11.10 -5.00
CA LYS A 41 -5.17 11.00 -5.47
C LYS A 41 -6.15 10.93 -4.29
N TRP A 42 -5.83 10.13 -3.27
CA TRP A 42 -6.64 9.98 -2.07
C TRP A 42 -6.79 11.30 -1.30
N ASP A 43 -5.68 12.02 -1.09
CA ASP A 43 -5.68 13.31 -0.42
C ASP A 43 -6.52 14.34 -1.16
N ARG A 44 -6.38 14.39 -2.50
CA ARG A 44 -7.21 15.24 -3.34
C ARG A 44 -8.70 14.92 -3.22
N LEU A 45 -9.09 13.65 -3.18
CA LEU A 45 -10.50 13.26 -3.06
C LEU A 45 -11.08 13.63 -1.68
N LYS A 46 -10.30 13.48 -0.60
CA LYS A 46 -10.71 13.90 0.75
C LYS A 46 -11.03 15.39 0.80
N GLU A 47 -10.23 16.23 0.16
CA GLU A 47 -10.45 17.69 0.10
C GLU A 47 -11.75 18.06 -0.63
N LEU A 48 -12.21 17.21 -1.55
CA LEU A 48 -13.43 17.44 -2.31
C LEU A 48 -14.70 17.04 -1.56
N ILE A 49 -14.60 16.24 -0.49
CA ILE A 49 -15.76 15.87 0.32
C ILE A 49 -16.26 17.12 1.05
N PRO A 50 -17.44 17.64 0.71
CA PRO A 50 -17.96 18.83 1.37
C PRO A 50 -18.19 18.53 2.86
N SER A 51 -17.60 19.36 3.72
CA SER A 51 -17.74 19.29 5.18
C SER A 51 -19.14 19.69 5.65
N ASN A 52 -19.84 20.52 4.87
CA ASN A 52 -21.21 20.94 5.13
C ASN A 52 -22.09 20.60 3.92
N GLU A 53 -22.84 19.50 3.98
CA GLU A 53 -23.99 19.38 3.08
C GLU A 53 -25.16 20.17 3.64
N ILE A 54 -25.58 21.19 2.89
CA ILE A 54 -26.59 22.19 3.28
C ILE A 54 -28.04 21.65 3.09
N GLY A 55 -28.20 20.40 2.62
CA GLY A 55 -29.50 19.80 2.34
C GLY A 55 -29.85 18.62 3.23
N ALA A 56 -31.12 18.50 3.61
CA ALA A 56 -31.63 17.28 4.23
C ALA A 56 -31.55 16.12 3.21
N ARG A 57 -30.60 15.21 3.42
CA ARG A 57 -30.48 13.97 2.62
C ARG A 57 -31.73 13.10 2.81
N SER A 58 -32.13 12.37 1.78
CA SER A 58 -33.12 11.29 1.89
C SER A 58 -32.54 10.10 2.67
N ASP A 59 -33.41 9.24 3.22
CA ASP A 59 -32.98 7.98 3.87
C ASP A 59 -32.19 7.08 2.92
N LYS A 60 -32.59 7.04 1.65
CA LYS A 60 -31.91 6.25 0.62
C LYS A 60 -30.48 6.74 0.34
N GLU A 61 -30.27 8.05 0.30
CA GLU A 61 -28.93 8.64 0.12
C GLU A 61 -28.02 8.36 1.32
N ARG A 62 -28.58 8.42 2.54
CA ARG A 62 -27.84 8.03 3.76
C ARG A 62 -27.46 6.57 3.75
N GLU A 63 -28.37 5.67 3.39
CA GLU A 63 -28.09 4.24 3.31
C GLU A 63 -27.00 3.93 2.28
N GLN A 64 -27.10 4.54 1.10
CA GLN A 64 -26.09 4.41 0.05
C GLN A 64 -24.71 4.94 0.46
N GLU A 65 -24.66 6.00 1.25
CA GLU A 65 -23.42 6.52 1.82
C GLU A 65 -22.81 5.55 2.82
N VAL A 66 -23.61 4.99 3.72
CA VAL A 66 -23.16 4.00 4.71
C VAL A 66 -22.53 2.80 4.02
N ILE A 67 -23.15 2.30 2.94
CA ILE A 67 -22.61 1.20 2.15
C ILE A 67 -21.22 1.55 1.59
N ARG A 68 -21.06 2.72 0.99
CA ARG A 68 -19.77 3.17 0.42
C ARG A 68 -18.71 3.36 1.49
N CYS A 69 -19.06 3.97 2.62
CA CYS A 69 -18.17 4.10 3.77
C CYS A 69 -17.71 2.73 4.28
N GLN A 70 -18.62 1.75 4.37
CA GLN A 70 -18.27 0.40 4.78
C GLN A 70 -17.33 -0.28 3.78
N THR A 71 -17.58 -0.13 2.47
CA THR A 71 -16.68 -0.62 1.42
C THR A 71 -15.31 0.01 1.53
N LEU A 72 -15.23 1.34 1.69
CA LEU A 72 -13.97 2.05 1.87
C LEU A 72 -13.20 1.59 3.12
N MET A 73 -13.88 1.34 4.23
CA MET A 73 -13.25 0.77 5.42
C MET A 73 -12.64 -0.61 5.15
N ASN A 74 -13.37 -1.49 4.47
CA ASN A 74 -12.87 -2.83 4.14
C ASN A 74 -11.66 -2.78 3.19
N LEU A 75 -11.70 -1.89 2.19
CA LEU A 75 -10.59 -1.67 1.27
C LEU A 75 -9.37 -1.09 1.99
N TYR A 76 -9.57 -0.13 2.88
CA TYR A 76 -8.49 0.44 3.68
C TYR A 76 -7.82 -0.61 4.58
N GLN A 77 -8.60 -1.47 5.23
CA GLN A 77 -8.04 -2.59 5.99
C GLN A 77 -7.20 -3.51 5.11
N SER A 78 -7.69 -3.86 3.92
CA SER A 78 -6.96 -4.70 2.97
C SER A 78 -5.63 -4.06 2.53
N ILE A 79 -5.62 -2.74 2.35
CA ILE A 79 -4.41 -1.97 2.02
C ILE A 79 -3.41 -2.01 3.18
N MET A 80 -3.87 -1.83 4.43
CA MET A 80 -3.01 -1.91 5.61
C MET A 80 -2.39 -3.30 5.76
N ASP A 81 -3.18 -4.36 5.61
CA ASP A 81 -2.69 -5.74 5.68
C ASP A 81 -1.58 -6.00 4.64
N GLN A 82 -1.74 -5.49 3.42
CA GLN A 82 -0.70 -5.59 2.39
C GLN A 82 0.57 -4.83 2.79
N MET A 83 0.45 -3.63 3.35
CA MET A 83 1.60 -2.85 3.81
C MET A 83 2.36 -3.57 4.92
N GLU A 84 1.66 -4.19 5.88
CA GLU A 84 2.28 -4.97 6.96
C GLU A 84 3.08 -6.17 6.43
N ILE A 85 2.55 -6.85 5.41
CA ILE A 85 3.25 -7.95 4.72
C ILE A 85 4.54 -7.42 4.07
N GLN A 86 4.47 -6.30 3.37
CA GLN A 86 5.64 -5.71 2.71
C GLN A 86 6.71 -5.24 3.71
N LEU A 87 6.30 -4.61 4.82
CA LEU A 87 7.20 -4.22 5.90
C LEU A 87 7.90 -5.44 6.53
N SER A 88 7.15 -6.53 6.72
CA SER A 88 7.70 -7.78 7.26
C SER A 88 8.75 -8.41 6.33
N ARG A 89 8.52 -8.36 5.01
CA ARG A 89 9.47 -8.82 3.98
C ARG A 89 10.74 -7.97 3.95
N LEU A 90 10.61 -6.64 3.91
CA LEU A 90 11.76 -5.73 4.00
C LEU A 90 12.58 -5.97 5.28
N GLY A 91 11.90 -6.22 6.40
CA GLY A 91 12.53 -6.56 7.67
C GLY A 91 13.35 -7.87 7.63
N SER A 92 12.85 -8.91 6.95
CA SER A 92 13.57 -10.17 6.79
C SER A 92 14.76 -10.04 5.83
N GLU A 93 14.61 -9.32 4.73
CA GLU A 93 15.67 -9.04 3.76
C GLU A 93 16.84 -8.26 4.39
N MET A 94 16.55 -7.20 5.17
CA MET A 94 17.60 -6.47 5.88
C MET A 94 18.36 -7.35 6.89
N LYS A 95 17.67 -8.25 7.59
CA LYS A 95 18.31 -9.21 8.50
C LYS A 95 19.22 -10.15 7.73
N GLY A 96 18.76 -10.68 6.59
CA GLY A 96 19.55 -11.49 5.68
C GLY A 96 20.81 -10.76 5.19
N ALA A 97 20.66 -9.52 4.72
CA ALA A 97 21.78 -8.70 4.24
C ALA A 97 22.82 -8.43 5.34
N ARG A 98 22.38 -8.12 6.56
CA ARG A 98 23.27 -7.94 7.73
C ARG A 98 24.00 -9.24 8.09
N GLN A 99 23.31 -10.38 8.02
CA GLN A 99 23.91 -11.69 8.28
C GLN A 99 24.96 -12.04 7.21
N SER A 100 24.64 -11.86 5.93
CA SER A 100 25.58 -12.05 4.82
C SER A 100 26.81 -11.16 4.98
N LYS A 101 26.65 -9.89 5.36
CA LYS A 101 27.77 -8.98 5.63
C LYS A 101 28.65 -9.45 6.79
N ARG A 102 28.06 -9.93 7.89
CA ARG A 102 28.83 -10.51 9.02
C ARG A 102 29.64 -11.73 8.59
N ILE A 103 29.04 -12.60 7.79
CA ILE A 103 29.70 -13.81 7.29
C ILE A 103 30.88 -13.42 6.39
N ILE A 104 30.64 -12.57 5.39
CA ILE A 104 31.70 -12.06 4.49
C ILE A 104 32.86 -11.45 5.30
N ASN A 105 32.56 -10.59 6.27
CA ASN A 105 33.57 -9.97 7.12
C ASN A 105 34.35 -10.99 7.96
N ALA A 106 33.70 -12.05 8.45
CA ALA A 106 34.38 -13.12 9.19
C ALA A 106 35.34 -13.91 8.29
N TYR A 107 34.91 -14.30 7.08
CA TYR A 107 35.77 -14.99 6.12
C TYR A 107 36.95 -14.10 5.68
N GLN A 108 36.72 -12.81 5.43
CA GLN A 108 37.78 -11.85 5.14
C GLN A 108 38.77 -11.70 6.31
N GLY A 109 38.28 -11.56 7.55
CA GLY A 109 39.13 -11.45 8.74
C GLY A 109 39.96 -12.71 9.04
N MET A 110 39.52 -13.87 8.55
CA MET A 110 40.26 -15.14 8.64
C MET A 110 41.19 -15.39 7.44
N GLY A 111 41.25 -14.48 6.46
CA GLY A 111 42.02 -14.67 5.22
C GLY A 111 41.45 -15.73 4.27
N ARG A 112 40.18 -16.11 4.42
CA ARG A 112 39.50 -17.19 3.69
C ARG A 112 38.53 -16.65 2.63
N ILE A 113 38.98 -15.67 1.85
CA ILE A 113 38.14 -14.96 0.88
C ILE A 113 37.60 -15.92 -0.19
N ASP A 114 38.41 -16.90 -0.60
CA ASP A 114 38.06 -17.86 -1.66
C ASP A 114 36.93 -18.82 -1.26
N GLN A 115 36.64 -18.95 0.04
CA GLN A 115 35.59 -19.84 0.57
C GLN A 115 34.22 -19.17 0.68
N ILE A 116 34.14 -17.85 0.46
CA ILE A 116 32.89 -17.10 0.52
C ILE A 116 31.90 -17.58 -0.55
N ALA A 117 32.40 -17.82 -1.77
CA ALA A 117 31.57 -18.28 -2.89
C ALA A 117 30.92 -19.64 -2.61
N PHE A 118 31.69 -20.59 -2.07
CA PHE A 118 31.21 -21.93 -1.71
C PHE A 118 30.07 -21.88 -0.67
N TYR A 119 30.18 -21.03 0.34
CA TYR A 119 29.15 -20.90 1.37
C TYR A 119 27.80 -20.42 0.82
N PHE A 120 27.81 -19.51 -0.16
CA PHE A 120 26.57 -19.00 -0.76
C PHE A 120 26.00 -19.94 -1.83
N ASP A 121 26.83 -20.76 -2.48
CA ASP A 121 26.38 -21.80 -3.41
C ASP A 121 25.75 -23.01 -2.71
N GLU A 122 26.25 -23.44 -1.54
CA GLU A 122 25.64 -24.53 -0.75
C GLU A 122 24.26 -24.19 -0.14
N LYS A 123 23.89 -22.90 -0.12
CA LYS A 123 22.65 -22.41 0.50
C LYS A 123 21.49 -22.15 -0.48
N LYS A 124 21.70 -22.38 -1.77
CA LYS A 124 20.64 -22.33 -2.80
C LYS A 124 19.96 -23.69 -2.95
#